data_AF-A0A2N8K8R9-F1
#
_entry.id   AF-A0A2N8K8R9-F1
#
_cell.length_a   1.000
_cell.length_b   1.000
_cell.length_c   1.000
_cell.angle_alpha   90.00
_cell.angle_beta   90.00
_cell.angle_gamma   90.00
#
_symmetry.space_group_name_H-M   'P 1'
#
loop_
_entity.id
_entity.type
_entity.pdbx_description
1 polymer ?
#
loop_
_entity_poly.entity_id
_entity_poly.type
_entity_poly.pdbx_seq_one_letter_code
_entity_poly.pdbx_strand_id
1 'polypeptide(L)'
;MSLQTDLHQAVAQVTADSALLHTIVHGTAAQTVTTEGGAVATVAKLLADADARINLAADGLLAQSQAAAQDALTSAELAATEADRAQASADQGVAETTAVLDQVQSSGNQILVDAEAVLQQVIARLLAVGLPDVLAGAQGMLLRVKADATGYELVPTVASPRFYGFALSGDGSELLLTEGRGQIFEAEAFDVWTVAEGVHFAVEHNALVMNLGTALEAAA
;
A
#
# COMPACT_ATOMS: atom_id res chain seq x y z
N MET A 1 -52.56 -106.90 -14.92
CA MET A 1 -51.70 -106.23 -13.92
C MET A 1 -52.13 -106.74 -12.56
N SER A 2 -51.22 -107.32 -11.77
CA SER A 2 -51.51 -107.76 -10.40
C SER A 2 -50.96 -106.73 -9.42
N LEU A 3 -51.55 -106.62 -8.22
CA LEU A 3 -51.06 -105.76 -7.14
C LEU A 3 -49.58 -105.98 -6.83
N GLN A 4 -49.08 -107.21 -7.01
CA GLN A 4 -47.68 -107.55 -6.81
C GLN A 4 -46.77 -106.92 -7.88
N THR A 5 -47.19 -106.91 -9.15
CA THR A 5 -46.46 -106.25 -10.24
C THR A 5 -46.39 -104.74 -10.03
N ASP A 6 -47.51 -104.13 -9.64
CA ASP A 6 -47.59 -102.68 -9.42
C ASP A 6 -46.74 -102.25 -8.22
N LEU A 7 -46.75 -103.04 -7.14
CA LEU A 7 -45.90 -102.79 -5.96
C LEU A 7 -44.41 -102.90 -6.29
N HIS A 8 -44.01 -103.90 -7.08
CA HIS A 8 -42.62 -104.04 -7.52
C HIS A 8 -42.16 -102.86 -8.38
N GLN A 9 -43.02 -102.36 -9.29
CA GLN A 9 -42.72 -101.18 -10.11
C GLN A 9 -42.60 -99.92 -9.25
N ALA A 10 -43.50 -99.72 -8.28
CA ALA A 10 -43.44 -98.58 -7.37
C ALA A 10 -42.17 -98.57 -6.51
N VAL A 11 -41.77 -99.72 -5.95
CA VAL A 11 -40.53 -99.83 -5.15
C VAL A 11 -39.29 -99.59 -6.00
N ALA A 12 -39.27 -100.10 -7.24
CA ALA A 12 -38.18 -99.85 -8.17
C ALA A 12 -38.04 -98.36 -8.49
N GLN A 13 -39.16 -97.67 -8.72
CA GLN A 13 -39.17 -96.22 -8.97
C GLN A 13 -38.67 -95.43 -7.75
N VAL A 14 -39.21 -95.70 -6.56
CA VAL A 14 -38.80 -95.00 -5.32
C VAL A 14 -37.32 -95.23 -5.01
N THR A 15 -36.80 -96.44 -5.29
CA THR A 15 -35.38 -96.75 -5.10
C THR A 15 -34.51 -95.96 -6.07
N ALA A 16 -34.93 -95.85 -7.33
CA ALA A 16 -34.24 -95.04 -8.34
C ALA A 16 -34.26 -93.55 -7.97
N ASP A 17 -35.41 -93.01 -7.60
CA ASP A 17 -35.58 -91.61 -7.22
C ASP A 17 -34.79 -91.28 -5.94
N SER A 18 -34.75 -92.20 -4.97
CA SER A 18 -33.94 -92.04 -3.75
C SER A 18 -32.44 -92.00 -4.05
N ALA A 19 -31.96 -92.76 -5.03
CA ALA A 19 -30.55 -92.73 -5.45
C ALA A 19 -30.21 -91.40 -6.16
N LEU A 20 -31.12 -90.88 -7.00
CA LEU A 20 -30.98 -89.56 -7.60
C LEU A 20 -30.95 -88.46 -6.53
N LEU A 21 -31.89 -88.48 -5.58
CA LEU A 21 -31.93 -87.53 -4.46
C LEU A 21 -30.65 -87.60 -3.62
N HIS A 22 -30.19 -88.80 -3.27
CA HIS A 22 -28.94 -88.98 -2.54
C HIS A 22 -27.75 -88.36 -3.28
N THR A 23 -27.70 -88.52 -4.60
CA THR A 23 -26.64 -87.94 -5.44
C THR A 23 -26.78 -86.42 -5.55
N ILE A 24 -27.98 -85.87 -5.63
CA ILE A 24 -28.22 -84.42 -5.62
C ILE A 24 -27.72 -83.81 -4.30
N VAL A 25 -28.00 -84.46 -3.16
CA VAL A 25 -27.64 -83.94 -1.82
C VAL A 25 -26.16 -84.15 -1.49
N HIS A 26 -25.59 -85.31 -1.80
CA HIS A 26 -24.24 -85.71 -1.37
C HIS A 26 -23.22 -85.78 -2.51
N GLY A 27 -23.60 -85.40 -3.73
CA GLY A 27 -22.69 -85.33 -4.85
C GLY A 27 -21.66 -84.21 -4.75
N THR A 28 -20.78 -84.11 -5.74
CA THR A 28 -19.59 -83.23 -5.67
C THR A 28 -19.86 -81.80 -6.15
N ALA A 29 -18.93 -80.88 -5.89
CA ALA A 29 -19.00 -79.47 -6.30
C ALA A 29 -18.96 -79.22 -7.82
N ALA A 30 -18.69 -80.24 -8.64
CA ALA A 30 -18.72 -80.12 -10.10
C ALA A 30 -19.88 -80.90 -10.75
N GLN A 31 -20.62 -81.67 -9.95
CA GLN A 31 -21.53 -82.68 -10.47
C GLN A 31 -22.91 -82.12 -10.80
N THR A 32 -23.47 -82.63 -11.88
CA THR A 32 -24.90 -82.53 -12.22
C THR A 32 -25.49 -83.93 -12.29
N VAL A 33 -26.76 -84.04 -11.91
CA VAL A 33 -27.53 -85.28 -11.91
C VAL A 33 -28.61 -85.16 -12.98
N THR A 34 -28.64 -86.08 -13.94
CA THR A 34 -29.69 -86.13 -14.95
C THR A 34 -30.95 -86.73 -14.33
N THR A 35 -32.02 -85.95 -14.30
CA THR A 35 -33.36 -86.37 -13.88
C THR A 35 -34.29 -86.42 -15.10
N GLU A 36 -35.50 -86.92 -14.95
CA GLU A 36 -36.53 -86.91 -16.02
C GLU A 36 -36.87 -85.49 -16.49
N GLY A 37 -36.74 -84.50 -15.60
CA GLY A 37 -36.92 -83.07 -15.90
C GLY A 37 -35.68 -82.37 -16.44
N GLY A 38 -34.58 -83.09 -16.68
CA GLY A 38 -33.30 -82.55 -17.15
C GLY A 38 -32.19 -82.56 -16.08
N ALA A 39 -31.09 -81.89 -16.38
CA ALA A 39 -29.92 -81.85 -15.49
C ALA A 39 -30.16 -80.92 -14.29
N VAL A 40 -29.98 -81.44 -13.09
CA VAL A 40 -30.07 -80.70 -11.82
C VAL A 40 -28.68 -80.65 -11.19
N ALA A 41 -28.28 -79.49 -10.70
CA ALA A 41 -27.02 -79.36 -9.95
C ALA A 41 -27.12 -80.06 -8.59
N THR A 42 -26.01 -80.64 -8.13
CA THR A 42 -25.92 -81.06 -6.73
C THR A 42 -25.92 -79.83 -5.82
N VAL A 43 -26.23 -80.03 -4.54
CA VAL A 43 -26.16 -78.96 -3.52
C VAL A 43 -24.75 -78.40 -3.45
N ALA A 44 -23.73 -79.25 -3.46
CA ALA A 44 -22.33 -78.83 -3.44
C ALA A 44 -21.95 -77.96 -4.65
N LYS A 45 -22.45 -78.30 -5.85
CA LYS A 45 -22.21 -77.50 -7.06
C LYS A 45 -22.88 -76.13 -6.97
N LEU A 46 -24.12 -76.08 -6.52
CA LEU A 46 -24.85 -74.82 -6.36
C LEU A 46 -24.11 -73.87 -5.40
N LEU A 47 -23.60 -74.38 -4.28
CA LEU A 47 -22.83 -73.59 -3.32
C LEU A 47 -21.50 -73.11 -3.91
N ALA A 48 -20.77 -73.97 -4.63
CA ALA A 48 -19.51 -73.61 -5.27
C ALA A 48 -19.69 -72.54 -6.35
N ASP A 49 -20.71 -72.68 -7.20
CA ASP A 49 -21.04 -71.70 -8.23
C ASP A 49 -21.49 -70.36 -7.59
N ALA A 50 -22.21 -70.40 -6.45
CA ALA A 50 -22.60 -69.21 -5.71
C ALA A 50 -21.39 -68.50 -5.06
N ASP A 51 -20.47 -69.23 -4.43
CA ASP A 51 -19.24 -68.68 -3.84
C ASP A 51 -18.36 -68.02 -4.92
N ALA A 52 -18.17 -68.69 -6.05
CA ALA A 52 -17.44 -68.12 -7.19
C ALA A 52 -18.07 -66.82 -7.69
N ARG A 53 -19.41 -66.76 -7.81
CA ARG A 53 -20.13 -65.55 -8.21
C ARG A 53 -19.99 -64.42 -7.18
N ILE A 54 -20.07 -64.74 -5.88
CA ILE A 54 -19.90 -63.76 -4.81
C ILE A 54 -18.49 -63.19 -4.83
N ASN A 55 -17.47 -64.04 -4.92
CA ASN A 55 -16.08 -63.61 -4.94
C ASN A 55 -15.72 -62.81 -6.19
N LEU A 56 -16.28 -63.19 -7.35
CA LEU A 56 -16.15 -62.42 -8.59
C LEU A 56 -16.85 -61.06 -8.48
N ALA A 57 -18.08 -61.01 -7.95
CA ALA A 57 -18.82 -59.75 -7.78
C ALA A 57 -18.19 -58.85 -6.71
N ALA A 58 -17.56 -59.44 -5.70
CA ALA A 58 -16.85 -58.71 -4.66
C ALA A 58 -15.52 -58.12 -5.14
N ASP A 59 -15.03 -58.50 -6.33
CA ASP A 59 -13.89 -57.96 -7.09
C ASP A 59 -12.92 -57.05 -6.29
N GLY A 60 -12.28 -57.60 -5.26
CA GLY A 60 -11.31 -56.84 -4.46
C GLY A 60 -11.84 -55.58 -3.78
N LEU A 61 -13.15 -55.43 -3.54
CA LEU A 61 -13.80 -54.28 -2.89
C LEU A 61 -13.11 -53.86 -1.58
N LEU A 62 -12.58 -54.81 -0.82
CA LEU A 62 -11.81 -54.52 0.39
C LEU A 62 -10.53 -53.74 0.05
N ALA A 63 -9.77 -54.18 -0.95
CA ALA A 63 -8.55 -53.49 -1.38
C ALA A 63 -8.88 -52.11 -1.97
N GLN A 64 -9.95 -52.00 -2.75
CA GLN A 64 -10.42 -50.72 -3.28
C GLN A 64 -10.82 -49.74 -2.16
N SER A 65 -11.54 -50.23 -1.14
CA SER A 65 -11.96 -49.43 0.00
C SER A 65 -10.76 -48.96 0.84
N GLN A 66 -9.76 -49.83 1.01
CA GLN A 66 -8.51 -49.47 1.70
C GLN A 66 -7.72 -48.40 0.94
N ALA A 67 -7.62 -48.53 -0.39
CA ALA A 67 -6.96 -47.52 -1.22
C ALA A 67 -7.69 -46.17 -1.14
N ALA A 68 -9.02 -46.15 -1.31
CA ALA A 68 -9.83 -44.94 -1.21
C ALA A 68 -9.71 -44.27 0.18
N ALA A 69 -9.65 -45.06 1.26
CA ALA A 69 -9.43 -44.53 2.61
C ALA A 69 -8.05 -43.91 2.77
N GLN A 70 -7.00 -44.51 2.20
CA GLN A 70 -5.64 -43.98 2.23
C GLN A 70 -5.51 -42.69 1.41
N ASP A 71 -6.17 -42.62 0.26
CA ASP A 71 -6.20 -41.41 -0.57
C ASP A 71 -6.93 -40.26 0.14
N ALA A 72 -8.03 -40.56 0.84
CA ALA A 72 -8.77 -39.60 1.64
C ALA A 72 -7.95 -39.08 2.83
N LEU A 73 -7.21 -39.95 3.53
CA LEU A 73 -6.28 -39.57 4.59
C LEU A 73 -5.20 -38.62 4.06
N THR A 74 -4.56 -38.98 2.96
CA THR A 74 -3.51 -38.16 2.32
C THR A 74 -4.06 -36.79 1.91
N SER A 75 -5.26 -36.76 1.34
CA SER A 75 -5.92 -35.52 0.94
C SER A 75 -6.24 -34.61 2.14
N ALA A 76 -6.65 -35.19 3.27
CA ALA A 76 -6.92 -34.46 4.50
C ALA A 76 -5.65 -33.88 5.13
N GLU A 77 -4.54 -34.62 5.13
CA GLU A 77 -3.24 -34.16 5.62
C GLU A 77 -2.70 -32.99 4.79
N LEU A 78 -2.83 -33.07 3.46
CA LEU A 78 -2.46 -31.97 2.56
C LEU A 78 -3.30 -30.72 2.81
N ALA A 79 -4.62 -30.87 2.99
CA ALA A 79 -5.52 -29.76 3.28
C ALA A 79 -5.19 -29.10 4.64
N ALA A 80 -4.87 -29.90 5.67
CA ALA A 80 -4.46 -29.37 6.97
C ALA A 80 -3.15 -28.56 6.86
N THR A 81 -2.16 -29.10 6.14
CA THR A 81 -0.88 -28.41 5.92
C THR A 81 -1.07 -27.10 5.16
N GLU A 82 -1.96 -27.08 4.15
CA GLU A 82 -2.24 -25.86 3.40
C GLU A 82 -2.98 -24.81 4.25
N ALA A 83 -3.88 -25.24 5.13
CA ALA A 83 -4.52 -24.35 6.10
C ALA A 83 -3.49 -23.71 7.04
N ASP A 84 -2.51 -24.48 7.54
CA ASP A 84 -1.43 -23.96 8.40
C ASP A 84 -0.57 -22.93 7.64
N ARG A 85 -0.24 -23.20 6.36
CA ARG A 85 0.50 -22.24 5.52
C ARG A 85 -0.28 -20.95 5.29
N ALA A 86 -1.58 -21.05 5.02
CA ALA A 86 -2.44 -19.89 4.82
C ALA A 86 -2.53 -19.04 6.10
N GLN A 87 -2.64 -19.67 7.27
CA GLN A 87 -2.63 -18.97 8.56
C GLN A 87 -1.29 -18.26 8.81
N ALA A 88 -0.16 -18.93 8.59
CA ALA A 88 1.16 -18.33 8.77
C ALA A 88 1.39 -17.12 7.84
N SER A 89 0.93 -17.21 6.59
CA SER A 89 0.97 -16.10 5.63
C SER A 89 0.11 -14.90 6.10
N ALA A 90 -1.08 -15.17 6.64
CA ALA A 90 -1.94 -14.13 7.19
C ALA A 90 -1.29 -13.44 8.41
N ASP A 91 -0.72 -14.21 9.33
CA ASP A 91 -0.03 -13.68 10.51
C ASP A 91 1.19 -12.83 10.12
N GLN A 92 1.95 -13.26 9.11
CA GLN A 92 3.06 -12.47 8.55
C GLN A 92 2.55 -11.15 7.97
N GLY A 93 1.47 -11.17 7.17
CA GLY A 93 0.89 -9.96 6.60
C GLY A 93 0.42 -8.95 7.65
N VAL A 94 -0.13 -9.42 8.77
CA VAL A 94 -0.51 -8.58 9.92
C VAL A 94 0.73 -7.96 10.59
N ALA A 95 1.79 -8.75 10.79
CA ALA A 95 3.04 -8.27 11.37
C ALA A 95 3.69 -7.19 10.49
N GLU A 96 3.77 -7.41 9.18
CA GLU A 96 4.30 -6.45 8.21
C GLU A 96 3.47 -5.16 8.20
N THR A 97 2.14 -5.27 8.19
CA THR A 97 1.24 -4.10 8.22
C THR A 97 1.44 -3.29 9.51
N THR A 98 1.60 -3.96 10.65
CA THR A 98 1.85 -3.30 11.94
C THR A 98 3.19 -2.57 11.93
N ALA A 99 4.26 -3.20 11.42
CA ALA A 99 5.57 -2.58 11.31
C ALA A 99 5.56 -1.34 10.39
N VAL A 100 4.81 -1.38 9.28
CA VAL A 100 4.63 -0.21 8.40
C VAL A 100 3.87 0.90 9.12
N LEU A 101 2.81 0.58 9.87
CA LEU A 101 2.06 1.57 10.65
C LEU A 101 2.94 2.26 11.69
N ASP A 102 3.75 1.50 12.44
CA ASP A 102 4.69 2.05 13.42
C ASP A 102 5.72 2.97 12.77
N GLN A 103 6.27 2.57 11.61
CA GLN A 103 7.21 3.37 10.85
C GLN A 103 6.59 4.67 10.33
N VAL A 104 5.35 4.62 9.85
CA VAL A 104 4.61 5.80 9.38
C VAL A 104 4.34 6.75 10.54
N GLN A 105 3.92 6.26 11.70
CA GLN A 105 3.71 7.09 12.89
C GLN A 105 5.00 7.75 13.36
N SER A 106 6.09 7.00 13.43
CA SER A 106 7.41 7.52 13.82
C SER A 106 7.89 8.60 12.84
N SER A 107 7.86 8.30 11.54
CA SER A 107 8.25 9.25 10.49
C SER A 107 7.36 10.50 10.50
N GLY A 108 6.06 10.34 10.69
CA GLY A 108 5.11 11.45 10.79
C GLY A 108 5.41 12.37 11.97
N ASN A 109 5.67 11.81 13.14
CA ASN A 109 6.07 12.57 14.32
C ASN A 109 7.42 13.29 14.10
N GLN A 110 8.38 12.64 13.46
CA GLN A 110 9.68 13.26 13.16
C GLN A 110 9.53 14.44 12.20
N ILE A 111 8.68 14.34 11.18
CA ILE A 111 8.39 15.46 10.26
C ILE A 111 7.83 16.66 11.01
N LEU A 112 6.94 16.45 11.99
CA LEU A 112 6.39 17.55 12.79
C LEU A 112 7.48 18.20 13.65
N VAL A 113 8.36 17.40 14.26
CA VAL A 113 9.51 17.91 15.02
C VAL A 113 10.47 18.71 14.14
N ASP A 114 10.81 18.18 12.96
CA ASP A 114 11.71 18.82 12.02
C ASP A 114 11.11 20.13 11.48
N ALA A 115 9.81 20.13 11.15
CA ALA A 115 9.10 21.33 10.71
C ALA A 115 9.09 22.43 11.77
N GLU A 116 8.84 22.07 13.04
CA GLU A 116 8.90 23.01 14.15
C GLU A 116 10.33 23.56 14.34
N ALA A 117 11.36 22.70 14.26
CA ALA A 117 12.74 23.13 14.35
C ALA A 117 13.13 24.12 13.23
N VAL A 118 12.68 23.85 11.99
CA VAL A 118 12.88 24.75 10.84
C VAL A 118 12.16 26.08 11.06
N LEU A 119 10.90 26.06 11.53
CA LEU A 119 10.15 27.28 11.82
C LEU A 119 10.86 28.14 12.88
N GLN A 120 11.30 27.52 13.97
CA GLN A 120 12.07 28.21 15.02
C GLN A 120 13.37 28.79 14.48
N GLN A 121 14.06 28.08 13.59
CA GLN A 121 15.27 28.58 12.95
C GLN A 121 14.99 29.77 12.04
N VAL A 122 13.89 29.75 11.27
CA VAL A 122 13.48 30.87 10.42
C VAL A 122 13.13 32.09 11.26
N ILE A 123 12.35 31.91 12.32
CA ILE A 123 12.00 32.98 13.27
C ILE A 123 13.26 33.57 13.89
N ALA A 124 14.17 32.73 14.40
CA ALA A 124 15.42 33.19 15.00
C ALA A 124 16.29 33.97 14.00
N ARG A 125 16.36 33.52 12.74
CA ARG A 125 17.07 34.26 11.68
C ARG A 125 16.39 35.59 11.38
N LEU A 126 15.07 35.64 11.27
CA LEU A 126 14.34 36.88 10.98
C LEU A 126 14.51 37.91 12.12
N LEU A 127 14.42 37.47 13.37
CA LEU A 127 14.68 38.30 14.55
C LEU A 127 16.13 38.80 14.58
N ALA A 128 17.10 37.94 14.22
CA ALA A 128 18.50 38.32 14.16
C ALA A 128 18.83 39.36 13.06
N VAL A 129 18.02 39.45 12.00
CA VAL A 129 18.16 40.52 10.99
C VAL A 129 17.74 41.88 11.58
N GLY A 130 16.86 41.91 12.58
CA GLY A 130 16.52 43.14 13.31
C GLY A 130 15.83 44.20 12.45
N LEU A 131 15.04 43.79 11.45
CA LEU A 131 14.18 44.68 10.67
C LEU A 131 12.94 45.09 11.47
N PRO A 132 12.41 46.33 11.30
CA PRO A 132 11.15 46.72 11.91
C PRO A 132 9.97 45.91 11.38
N ASP A 133 9.09 45.47 12.29
CA ASP A 133 7.91 44.65 11.95
C ASP A 133 6.82 45.43 11.16
N VAL A 134 6.81 46.76 11.25
CA VAL A 134 5.84 47.62 10.56
C VAL A 134 6.51 48.88 10.04
N LEU A 135 6.34 49.16 8.75
CA LEU A 135 6.74 50.41 8.09
C LEU A 135 5.55 51.33 7.75
N ALA A 136 4.32 50.86 7.97
CA ALA A 136 3.12 51.65 7.73
C ALA A 136 3.13 52.92 8.60
N GLY A 137 2.95 54.09 7.97
CA GLY A 137 3.01 55.39 8.65
C GLY A 137 4.43 55.95 8.84
N ALA A 138 5.48 55.23 8.47
CA ALA A 138 6.87 55.71 8.55
C ALA A 138 7.30 56.56 7.33
N GLN A 139 6.37 57.34 6.76
CA GLN A 139 6.69 58.22 5.62
C GLN A 139 7.74 59.26 6.05
N GLY A 140 8.75 59.50 5.22
CA GLY A 140 9.85 60.40 5.56
C GLY A 140 10.82 59.82 6.60
N MET A 141 10.83 58.49 6.80
CA MET A 141 11.84 57.80 7.59
C MET A 141 12.73 56.96 6.66
N LEU A 142 14.01 56.81 7.03
CA LEU A 142 14.97 55.93 6.36
C LEU A 142 15.38 54.80 7.31
N LEU A 143 15.59 53.60 6.77
CA LEU A 143 16.17 52.49 7.52
C LEU A 143 17.69 52.68 7.59
N ARG A 144 18.23 52.82 8.79
CA ARG A 144 19.66 52.92 9.07
C ARG A 144 20.12 51.68 9.82
N VAL A 145 21.31 51.16 9.50
CA VAL A 145 21.97 50.14 10.33
C VAL A 145 22.41 50.79 11.64
N LYS A 146 22.08 50.19 12.78
CA LYS A 146 22.48 50.69 14.10
C LYS A 146 24.01 50.78 14.21
N ALA A 147 24.51 51.69 15.04
CA ALA A 147 25.94 51.89 15.25
C ALA A 147 26.67 50.63 15.80
N ASP A 148 25.95 49.76 16.50
CA ASP A 148 26.44 48.48 17.02
C ASP A 148 26.30 47.31 16.01
N ALA A 149 25.81 47.59 14.79
CA ALA A 149 25.52 46.62 13.73
C ALA A 149 24.55 45.49 14.12
N THR A 150 23.74 45.68 15.17
CA THR A 150 22.82 44.65 15.68
C THR A 150 21.47 44.60 14.95
N GLY A 151 21.24 45.48 13.97
CA GLY A 151 20.00 45.53 13.19
C GLY A 151 19.73 46.91 12.61
N TYR A 152 18.45 47.20 12.36
CA TYR A 152 18.02 48.44 11.72
C TYR A 152 17.21 49.32 12.69
N GLU A 153 17.22 50.62 12.43
CA GLU A 153 16.38 51.61 13.09
C GLU A 153 15.79 52.57 12.04
N LEU A 154 14.61 53.11 12.32
CA LEU A 154 14.01 54.15 11.51
C LEU A 154 14.54 55.51 11.95
N VAL A 155 15.15 56.25 11.04
CA VAL A 155 15.69 57.59 11.28
C VAL A 155 14.87 58.60 10.48
N PRO A 156 14.38 59.69 11.08
CA PRO A 156 13.68 60.72 10.33
C PRO A 156 14.59 61.34 9.28
N THR A 157 14.10 61.45 8.05
CA THR A 157 14.74 62.31 7.05
C THR A 157 14.43 63.76 7.40
N VAL A 158 15.29 64.38 8.22
CA VAL A 158 15.28 65.84 8.40
C VAL A 158 15.65 66.56 7.10
N ALA A 159 16.26 65.82 6.16
CA ALA A 159 16.48 66.26 4.81
C ALA A 159 15.14 66.34 4.06
N SER A 160 14.82 67.51 3.54
CA SER A 160 13.82 67.71 2.50
C SER A 160 14.55 67.83 1.15
N PRO A 161 15.09 66.73 0.59
CA PRO A 161 15.90 66.80 -0.61
C PRO A 161 15.17 67.52 -1.75
N ARG A 162 15.90 68.34 -2.50
CA ARG A 162 15.42 68.88 -3.77
C ARG A 162 15.94 68.00 -4.90
N PHE A 163 15.02 67.60 -5.76
CA PHE A 163 15.35 66.89 -6.98
C PHE A 163 15.72 67.92 -8.06
N TYR A 164 16.77 67.62 -8.81
CA TYR A 164 17.20 68.35 -9.99
C TYR A 164 17.41 67.34 -11.12
N GLY A 165 16.60 67.41 -12.17
CA GLY A 165 16.71 66.57 -13.35
C GLY A 165 16.95 67.41 -14.60
N PHE A 166 17.89 66.99 -15.43
CA PHE A 166 18.18 67.60 -16.72
C PHE A 166 17.81 66.64 -17.83
N ALA A 167 17.04 67.11 -18.80
CA ALA A 167 16.65 66.35 -19.99
C ALA A 167 16.86 67.21 -21.24
N LEU A 168 17.21 66.61 -22.37
CA LEU A 168 17.20 67.32 -23.64
C LEU A 168 15.76 67.61 -24.10
N SER A 169 15.56 68.74 -24.77
CA SER A 169 14.33 69.03 -25.49
C SER A 169 14.06 67.95 -26.55
N GLY A 170 12.81 67.80 -27.01
CA GLY A 170 12.44 66.75 -27.96
C GLY A 170 13.17 66.81 -29.31
N ASP A 171 13.78 67.95 -29.64
CA ASP A 171 14.63 68.20 -30.81
C ASP A 171 16.14 68.16 -30.50
N GLY A 172 16.52 67.89 -29.24
CA GLY A 172 17.92 67.75 -28.78
C GLY A 172 18.72 69.04 -28.72
N SER A 173 18.08 70.19 -28.91
CA SER A 173 18.76 71.48 -29.08
C SER A 173 18.95 72.24 -27.76
N GLU A 174 18.12 71.96 -26.75
CA GLU A 174 18.15 72.63 -25.45
C GLU A 174 18.24 71.64 -24.30
N LEU A 175 18.93 72.02 -23.23
CA LEU A 175 18.92 71.29 -21.96
C LEU A 175 17.86 71.90 -21.03
N LEU A 176 16.85 71.10 -20.68
CA LEU A 176 15.73 71.47 -19.82
C LEU A 176 16.01 71.04 -18.39
N LEU A 177 15.92 71.98 -17.43
CA LEU A 177 15.99 71.71 -16.00
C LEU A 177 14.57 71.56 -15.43
N THR A 178 14.32 70.45 -14.74
CA THR A 178 13.17 70.26 -13.86
C THR A 178 13.66 70.17 -12.42
N GLU A 179 13.08 70.97 -11.52
CA GLU A 179 13.39 70.92 -10.10
C GLU A 179 12.13 70.92 -9.24
N GLY A 180 12.22 70.38 -8.03
CA GLY A 180 11.16 70.51 -7.04
C GLY A 180 11.32 69.58 -5.84
N ARG A 181 10.29 69.54 -4.99
CA ARG A 181 10.24 68.75 -3.76
C ARG A 181 8.87 68.08 -3.59
N GLY A 182 8.83 66.97 -2.85
CA GLY A 182 7.59 66.38 -2.34
C GLY A 182 6.62 65.81 -3.38
N GLN A 183 7.02 65.78 -4.65
CA GLN A 183 6.30 65.17 -5.76
C GLN A 183 7.12 64.01 -6.32
N ILE A 184 6.46 63.11 -7.06
CA ILE A 184 7.12 61.98 -7.69
C ILE A 184 7.87 62.49 -8.92
N PHE A 185 9.16 62.17 -9.00
CA PHE A 185 10.00 62.41 -10.18
C PHE A 185 10.46 61.06 -10.73
N GLU A 186 10.04 60.74 -11.95
CA GLU A 186 10.50 59.53 -12.63
C GLU A 186 11.92 59.75 -13.15
N ALA A 187 12.91 59.10 -12.52
CA ALA A 187 14.33 59.31 -12.83
C ALA A 187 14.67 59.05 -14.31
N GLU A 188 13.94 58.13 -14.96
CA GLU A 188 14.11 57.77 -16.38
C GLU A 188 13.72 58.89 -17.34
N ALA A 189 12.98 59.91 -16.88
CA ALA A 189 12.61 61.06 -17.70
C ALA A 189 13.77 62.07 -17.88
N PHE A 190 14.93 61.82 -17.28
CA PHE A 190 16.07 62.75 -17.25
C PHE A 190 17.35 62.05 -17.71
N ASP A 191 18.13 62.72 -18.56
CA ASP A 191 19.45 62.26 -19.02
C ASP A 191 20.47 62.23 -17.87
N VAL A 192 20.36 63.19 -16.96
CA VAL A 192 21.11 63.22 -15.70
C VAL A 192 20.24 63.83 -14.62
N TRP A 193 20.32 63.28 -13.42
CA TRP A 193 19.63 63.82 -12.26
C TRP A 193 20.53 63.79 -11.03
N THR A 194 20.22 64.65 -10.08
CA THR A 194 20.85 64.66 -8.76
C THR A 194 19.82 65.03 -7.71
N VAL A 195 20.09 64.57 -6.50
CA VAL A 195 19.37 64.95 -5.29
C VAL A 195 20.34 65.73 -4.43
N ALA A 196 19.98 66.96 -4.10
CA ALA A 196 20.80 67.85 -3.29
C ALA A 196 19.99 68.43 -2.13
N GLU A 197 20.71 69.14 -1.25
CA GLU A 197 20.20 69.78 -0.03
C GLU A 197 19.77 68.81 1.07
N GLY A 198 20.55 68.77 2.16
CA GLY A 198 20.28 67.89 3.30
C GLY A 198 20.59 66.42 3.05
N VAL A 199 21.01 66.03 1.85
CA VAL A 199 21.51 64.68 1.54
C VAL A 199 22.87 64.79 0.87
N HIS A 200 23.86 64.07 1.39
CA HIS A 200 25.20 63.97 0.85
C HIS A 200 25.55 62.51 0.61
N PHE A 201 26.07 62.21 -0.59
CA PHE A 201 26.58 60.90 -0.93
C PHE A 201 28.10 60.94 -1.01
N ALA A 202 28.76 59.96 -0.40
CA ALA A 202 30.20 59.78 -0.44
C ALA A 202 30.53 58.30 -0.70
N VAL A 203 31.75 58.03 -1.17
CA VAL A 203 32.28 56.67 -1.20
C VAL A 203 33.38 56.58 -0.16
N GLU A 204 33.13 55.84 0.91
CA GLU A 204 34.09 55.63 1.99
C GLU A 204 34.39 54.13 2.06
N HIS A 205 35.67 53.75 1.99
CA HIS A 205 36.09 52.35 2.03
C HIS A 205 35.38 51.44 1.01
N ASN A 206 35.18 51.93 -0.22
CA ASN A 206 34.40 51.26 -1.29
C ASN A 206 32.91 51.02 -0.97
N ALA A 207 32.37 51.67 0.06
CA ALA A 207 30.95 51.65 0.38
C ALA A 207 30.31 53.01 0.04
N LEU A 208 29.10 52.99 -0.54
CA LEU A 208 28.29 54.19 -0.70
C LEU A 208 27.74 54.60 0.69
N VAL A 209 28.14 55.76 1.15
CA VAL A 209 27.69 56.37 2.41
C VAL A 209 26.74 57.53 2.08
N MET A 210 25.56 57.52 2.71
CA MET A 210 24.59 58.61 2.66
C MET A 210 24.57 59.30 4.02
N ASN A 211 24.90 60.59 4.03
CA ASN A 211 24.83 61.45 5.20
C ASN A 211 23.66 62.41 5.06
N LEU A 212 22.79 62.43 6.08
CA LEU A 212 21.71 63.40 6.18
C LEU A 212 22.28 64.66 6.83
N GLY A 213 22.21 65.79 6.13
CA GLY A 213 22.53 67.09 6.70
C GLY A 213 21.59 67.35 7.87
N THR A 214 22.15 67.51 9.06
CA THR A 214 21.39 68.01 10.21
C THR A 214 20.90 69.41 9.86
N ALA A 215 19.63 69.72 10.15
CA ALA A 215 19.19 71.10 10.14
C ALA A 215 20.20 71.88 10.99
N LEU A 216 20.83 72.87 10.38
CA LEU A 216 21.83 73.75 10.95
C LEU A 216 21.48 74.00 12.44
N GLU A 217 22.28 73.45 13.37
CA GLU A 217 22.35 74.06 14.70
C GLU A 217 22.87 75.46 14.41
N ALA A 218 21.94 76.42 14.36
CA ALA A 218 22.23 77.83 14.39
C ALA A 218 22.83 78.13 15.77
N ALA A 219 24.09 77.74 15.97
CA ALA A 219 24.92 78.26 17.03
C ALA A 219 25.39 79.64 16.57
N ALA A 220 24.98 80.63 17.35
CA ALA A 220 25.30 82.04 17.26
C ALA A 220 26.81 82.33 17.30
#